data_AF-A0A258QV83-F1
#
_entry.id   AF-A0A258QV83-F1
#
_cell.length_a   1.000
_cell.length_b   1.000
_cell.length_c   1.000
_cell.angle_alpha   90.00
_cell.angle_beta   90.00
_cell.angle_gamma   90.00
#
_symmetry.space_group_name_H-M   'P 1'
#
loop_
_entity.id
_entity.type
_entity.pdbx_description
1 polymer ?
#
loop_
_entity_poly.entity_id
_entity_poly.type
_entity_poly.pdbx_seq_one_letter_code
_entity_poly.pdbx_strand_id
1 'polypeptide(L)'
;MNLQEIQKTLCSSMCAEVTIEKLQGDLLAIKTPFQFADGDSYSIHLKRLPAGGFRISDSGLTLMHLSYEFDLDKLKDGARARRFEKTLNEVGIQAQDGELYLDVRGDALGEGVFRFGQAITQVHDISFLNRVQVENTFYDDLYENLKSIVGEDHIEKNYIIKNLPQSENYPIDFYIHTKNSLPLYLFGVPGRDKARLATIILQHLIAENLEFNSMIVFQNMSEIGSKDIGRLMNAANDMVASVDSEQDLSRKILQRVGSL
;
A
#
# COMPACT_ATOMS: atom_id res chain seq x y z
N MET A 1 39.45 18.19 -5.55
CA MET A 1 39.45 18.05 -4.09
C MET A 1 40.39 16.93 -3.71
N ASN A 2 41.22 17.13 -2.69
CA ASN A 2 42.03 16.05 -2.10
C ASN A 2 41.22 15.23 -1.08
N LEU A 3 41.77 14.12 -0.59
CA LEU A 3 41.07 13.19 0.32
C LEU A 3 40.60 13.88 1.62
N GLN A 4 41.40 14.80 2.16
CA GLN A 4 41.06 15.54 3.38
C GLN A 4 39.95 16.57 3.14
N GLU A 5 39.96 17.24 1.98
CA GLU A 5 38.90 18.15 1.55
C GLU A 5 37.58 17.39 1.36
N ILE A 6 37.61 16.20 0.74
CA ILE A 6 36.42 15.35 0.58
C ILE A 6 35.83 14.97 1.94
N GLN A 7 36.65 14.45 2.86
CA GLN A 7 36.19 14.08 4.19
C GLN A 7 35.60 15.27 4.95
N LYS A 8 36.29 16.42 4.90
CA LYS A 8 35.82 17.64 5.57
C LYS A 8 34.48 18.12 5.00
N THR A 9 34.32 18.13 3.68
CA THR A 9 33.05 18.50 3.04
C THR A 9 31.93 17.56 3.46
N LEU A 10 32.14 16.24 3.44
CA LEU A 10 31.13 15.26 3.85
C LEU A 10 30.72 15.44 5.33
N CYS A 11 31.69 15.58 6.24
CA CYS A 11 31.39 15.82 7.65
C CYS A 11 30.64 17.13 7.87
N SER A 12 31.03 18.23 7.20
CA SER A 12 30.35 19.52 7.33
C SER A 12 28.92 19.48 6.82
N SER A 13 28.65 18.83 5.69
CA SER A 13 27.29 18.68 5.16
C SER A 13 26.40 17.86 6.10
N MET A 14 26.88 16.70 6.55
CA MET A 14 26.10 15.85 7.46
C MET A 14 25.83 16.53 8.82
N CYS A 15 26.80 17.29 9.35
CA CYS A 15 26.61 18.02 10.60
C CYS A 15 25.70 19.25 10.45
N ALA A 16 25.73 19.94 9.32
CA ALA A 16 24.90 21.13 9.09
C ALA A 16 23.40 20.82 9.05
N GLU A 17 23.05 19.60 8.66
CA GLU A 17 21.66 19.16 8.50
C GLU A 17 21.09 18.45 9.74
N VAL A 18 21.91 18.22 10.78
CA VAL A 18 21.47 17.66 12.05
C VAL A 18 21.33 18.76 13.09
N THR A 19 20.09 19.06 13.49
CA THR A 19 19.80 20.07 14.52
C THR A 19 18.96 19.49 15.65
N ILE A 20 19.17 20.01 16.86
CA ILE A 20 18.44 19.57 18.05
C ILE A 20 17.54 20.71 18.50
N GLU A 21 16.26 20.42 18.68
CA GLU A 21 15.27 21.34 19.20
C GLU A 21 14.71 20.80 20.50
N LYS A 22 14.66 21.63 21.55
CA LYS A 22 14.05 21.24 22.81
C LYS A 22 12.52 21.34 22.70
N LEU A 23 11.83 20.23 22.92
CA LEU A 23 10.38 20.20 23.02
C LEU A 23 9.94 20.39 24.48
N GLN A 24 8.77 19.86 24.86
CA GLN A 24 8.28 19.92 26.22
C GLN A 24 9.07 18.99 27.16
N GLY A 25 9.41 19.49 28.35
CA GLY A 25 10.13 18.74 29.38
C GLY A 25 11.56 18.38 28.96
N ASP A 26 11.91 17.10 29.06
CA ASP A 26 13.23 16.54 28.71
C ASP A 26 13.26 15.88 27.33
N LEU A 27 12.21 16.08 26.52
CA LEU A 27 12.13 15.57 25.17
C LEU A 27 12.85 16.51 24.20
N LEU A 28 13.71 15.94 23.35
CA LEU A 28 14.41 16.67 22.30
C LEU A 28 13.99 16.11 20.94
N ALA A 29 13.70 16.98 19.97
CA ALA A 29 13.58 16.58 18.58
C ALA A 29 14.95 16.66 17.90
N ILE A 30 15.28 15.63 17.13
CA ILE A 30 16.45 15.59 16.26
C ILE A 30 15.95 15.75 14.83
N LYS A 31 16.22 16.90 14.23
CA LYS A 31 16.00 17.09 12.80
C LYS A 31 17.19 16.49 12.06
N THR A 32 16.90 15.72 11.03
CA THR A 32 17.88 15.08 10.15
C THR A 32 17.46 15.31 8.71
N PRO A 33 18.35 15.14 7.72
CA PRO A 33 17.98 15.20 6.31
C PRO A 33 17.24 13.95 5.82
N PHE A 34 16.97 12.97 6.69
CA PHE A 34 16.31 11.74 6.29
C PHE A 34 14.81 11.94 6.08
N GLN A 35 14.33 11.38 4.98
CA GLN A 35 12.95 11.50 4.54
C GLN A 35 12.42 10.14 4.11
N PHE A 36 11.10 9.98 4.23
CA PHE A 36 10.35 8.89 3.63
C PHE A 36 10.28 9.10 2.11
N ALA A 37 9.83 8.09 1.37
CA ALA A 37 9.76 8.14 -0.09
C ALA A 37 8.79 9.22 -0.61
N ASP A 38 7.83 9.64 0.21
CA ASP A 38 6.89 10.73 -0.05
C ASP A 38 7.47 12.13 0.25
N GLY A 39 8.68 12.21 0.81
CA GLY A 39 9.36 13.46 1.18
C GLY A 39 9.14 13.89 2.64
N ASP A 40 8.34 13.17 3.42
CA ASP A 40 8.12 13.49 4.83
C ASP A 40 9.38 13.22 5.64
N SER A 41 9.76 14.16 6.51
CA SER A 41 10.95 14.01 7.34
C SER A 41 10.75 12.98 8.45
N TYR A 42 11.79 12.23 8.79
CA TYR A 42 11.72 11.31 9.92
C TYR A 42 11.51 12.07 11.23
N SER A 43 10.54 11.62 12.00
CA SER A 43 10.33 12.11 13.35
C SER A 43 11.23 11.34 14.30
N ILE A 44 12.32 11.97 14.74
CA ILE A 44 13.28 11.36 15.67
C ILE A 44 13.31 12.18 16.95
N HIS A 45 12.99 11.53 18.05
CA HIS A 45 12.95 12.11 19.38
C HIS A 45 13.97 11.44 20.29
N LEU A 46 14.53 12.23 21.21
CA LEU A 46 15.53 11.80 22.16
C LEU A 46 15.07 12.09 23.58
N LYS A 47 15.18 11.08 24.45
CA LYS A 47 14.93 11.21 25.88
C LYS A 47 16.07 10.60 26.68
N ARG A 48 16.48 11.24 27.77
CA ARG A 48 17.48 10.67 28.69
C ARG A 48 16.87 9.52 29.48
N LEU A 49 17.62 8.42 29.62
CA LEU A 49 17.21 7.28 30.43
C LEU A 49 17.63 7.45 31.90
N PRO A 50 16.83 6.98 32.87
CA PRO A 50 17.16 7.09 34.30
C PRO A 50 18.47 6.40 34.69
N ALA A 51 18.80 5.27 34.04
CA ALA A 51 20.02 4.51 34.27
C ALA A 51 21.25 5.04 33.51
N GLY A 52 21.11 6.17 32.79
CA GLY A 52 22.11 6.69 31.87
C GLY A 52 21.87 6.24 30.42
N GLY A 53 22.44 7.00 29.48
CA GLY A 53 22.18 6.82 28.04
C GLY A 53 20.93 7.57 27.57
N PHE A 54 20.46 7.19 26.38
CA PHE A 54 19.37 7.85 25.69
C PHE A 54 18.45 6.83 25.01
N ARG A 55 17.15 7.14 25.00
CA ARG A 55 16.17 6.53 24.11
C ARG A 55 16.00 7.39 22.88
N ILE A 56 16.20 6.79 21.71
CA ILE A 56 15.86 7.35 20.41
C ILE A 56 14.51 6.74 20.00
N SER A 57 13.56 7.55 19.58
CA SER A 57 12.17 7.13 19.40
C SER A 57 11.49 7.89 18.27
N ASP A 58 10.51 7.26 17.62
CA ASP A 58 9.65 7.91 16.63
C ASP A 58 8.39 8.55 17.24
N SER A 59 8.19 8.37 18.55
CA SER A 59 6.97 8.79 19.27
C SER A 59 5.68 8.28 18.63
N GLY A 60 5.73 7.10 18.01
CA GLY A 60 4.62 6.40 17.40
C GLY A 60 4.16 6.92 16.04
N LEU A 61 4.89 7.88 15.45
CA LEU A 61 4.50 8.50 14.19
C LEU A 61 4.67 7.55 12.99
N THR A 62 5.67 6.65 13.00
CA THR A 62 5.89 5.72 11.88
C THR A 62 4.71 4.77 11.77
N LEU A 63 4.32 4.12 12.88
CA LEU A 63 3.18 3.21 12.86
C LEU A 63 1.87 3.95 12.60
N MET A 64 1.70 5.16 13.13
CA MET A 64 0.54 6.00 12.79
C MET A 64 0.43 6.24 11.28
N HIS A 65 1.51 6.62 10.61
CA HIS A 65 1.51 6.81 9.15
C HIS A 65 1.16 5.51 8.41
N LEU A 66 1.75 4.39 8.82
CA LEU A 66 1.43 3.07 8.25
C LEU A 66 -0.05 2.69 8.45
N SER A 67 -0.70 3.14 9.52
CA SER A 67 -2.11 2.82 9.79
C SER A 67 -3.09 3.37 8.77
N TYR A 68 -2.71 4.39 7.99
CA TYR A 68 -3.57 4.94 6.94
C TYR A 68 -3.73 3.99 5.76
N GLU A 69 -2.69 3.18 5.49
CA GLU A 69 -2.66 2.23 4.38
C GLU A 69 -2.86 0.79 4.83
N PHE A 70 -2.54 0.48 6.08
CA PHE A 70 -2.54 -0.88 6.62
C PHE A 70 -3.40 -0.99 7.86
N ASP A 71 -4.18 -2.06 7.92
CA ASP A 71 -4.81 -2.49 9.15
C ASP A 71 -3.72 -3.02 10.12
N LEU A 72 -3.22 -2.14 10.99
CA LEU A 72 -2.20 -2.49 11.98
C LEU A 72 -2.69 -3.56 12.96
N ASP A 73 -4.01 -3.77 13.12
CA ASP A 73 -4.50 -4.86 13.96
C ASP A 73 -4.16 -6.23 13.34
N LYS A 74 -3.99 -6.31 12.02
CA LYS A 74 -3.46 -7.49 11.32
C LYS A 74 -1.93 -7.64 11.43
N LEU A 75 -1.22 -6.62 11.91
CA LEU A 75 0.21 -6.74 12.30
C LEU A 75 0.38 -7.33 13.71
N LYS A 76 -0.70 -7.53 14.47
CA LYS A 76 -0.66 -8.12 15.81
C LYS A 76 -0.80 -9.64 15.80
N ASP A 77 -1.34 -10.23 14.73
CA ASP A 77 -1.58 -11.67 14.64
C ASP A 77 -1.04 -12.33 13.36
N GLY A 78 -0.68 -13.61 13.47
CA GLY A 78 -0.37 -14.48 12.32
C GLY A 78 1.02 -14.31 11.71
N ALA A 79 1.15 -14.61 10.41
CA ALA A 79 2.44 -14.59 9.71
C ALA A 79 3.01 -13.18 9.50
N ARG A 80 2.15 -12.16 9.43
CA ARG A 80 2.53 -10.75 9.25
C ARG A 80 3.17 -10.18 10.51
N ALA A 81 2.57 -10.44 11.68
CA ALA A 81 3.15 -10.10 12.97
C ALA A 81 4.56 -10.69 13.15
N ARG A 82 4.72 -11.99 12.86
CA ARG A 82 6.03 -12.67 12.94
C ARG A 82 7.08 -12.06 12.01
N ARG A 83 6.69 -11.66 10.79
CA ARG A 83 7.61 -11.01 9.83
C ARG A 83 7.98 -9.60 10.27
N PHE A 84 7.02 -8.85 10.80
CA PHE A 84 7.24 -7.52 11.36
C PHE A 84 8.19 -7.59 12.57
N GLU A 85 7.90 -8.44 13.56
CA GLU A 85 8.79 -8.69 14.71
C GLU A 85 10.18 -9.16 14.29
N LYS A 86 10.27 -10.08 13.31
CA LYS A 86 11.56 -10.52 12.76
C LYS A 86 12.36 -9.35 12.20
N THR A 87 11.70 -8.45 11.48
CA THR A 87 12.35 -7.25 10.92
C THR A 87 12.84 -6.35 12.05
N LEU A 88 11.99 -6.03 13.03
CA LEU A 88 12.38 -5.20 14.18
C LEU A 88 13.61 -5.78 14.89
N ASN A 89 13.66 -7.11 15.04
CA ASN A 89 14.80 -7.81 15.62
C ASN A 89 16.06 -7.74 14.73
N GLU A 90 15.92 -7.85 13.40
CA GLU A 90 17.03 -7.74 12.44
C GLU A 90 17.66 -6.34 12.44
N VAL A 91 16.85 -5.29 12.53
CA VAL A 91 17.35 -3.90 12.60
C VAL A 91 17.69 -3.45 14.03
N GLY A 92 17.30 -4.25 15.03
CA GLY A 92 17.59 -4.06 16.44
C GLY A 92 16.81 -2.92 17.09
N ILE A 93 15.59 -2.65 16.63
CA ILE A 93 14.66 -1.69 17.26
C ILE A 93 13.57 -2.42 18.04
N GLN A 94 13.05 -1.78 19.07
CA GLN A 94 11.99 -2.30 19.91
C GLN A 94 10.69 -1.57 19.59
N ALA A 95 9.56 -2.27 19.74
CA ALA A 95 8.23 -1.68 19.62
C ALA A 95 7.50 -1.83 20.95
N GLN A 96 6.94 -0.74 21.46
CA GLN A 96 6.11 -0.75 22.66
C GLN A 96 5.01 0.30 22.54
N ASP A 97 3.76 -0.08 22.80
CA ASP A 97 2.61 0.83 22.82
C ASP A 97 2.46 1.71 21.56
N GLY A 98 2.86 1.17 20.40
CA GLY A 98 2.82 1.88 19.11
C GLY A 98 4.07 2.73 18.81
N GLU A 99 5.01 2.82 19.75
CA GLU A 99 6.27 3.56 19.61
C GLU A 99 7.40 2.61 19.18
N LEU A 100 8.17 3.01 18.16
CA LEU A 100 9.42 2.36 17.78
C LEU A 100 10.58 3.09 18.47
N TYR A 101 11.47 2.35 19.11
CA TYR A 101 12.58 2.95 19.84
C TYR A 101 13.85 2.11 19.85
N LEU A 102 14.97 2.78 20.13
CA LEU A 102 16.30 2.21 20.32
C LEU A 102 16.94 2.89 21.55
N ASP A 103 17.36 2.09 22.53
CA ASP A 103 18.10 2.56 23.69
C ASP A 103 19.61 2.44 23.44
N VAL A 104 20.35 3.55 23.62
CA VAL A 104 21.79 3.63 23.36
C VAL A 104 22.54 4.28 24.51
N ARG A 105 23.83 3.94 24.62
CA ARG A 105 24.75 4.65 25.50
C ARG A 105 25.06 6.05 24.95
N GLY A 106 25.49 6.96 25.82
CA GLY A 106 25.79 8.34 25.43
C GLY A 106 26.90 8.48 24.38
N ASP A 107 27.90 7.60 24.41
CA ASP A 107 29.00 7.57 23.44
C ASP A 107 28.60 6.97 22.08
N ALA A 108 27.47 6.26 22.03
CA ALA A 108 26.91 5.66 20.83
C ALA A 108 25.74 6.45 20.24
N LEU A 109 25.47 7.66 20.74
CA LEU A 109 24.29 8.45 20.35
C LEU A 109 24.25 8.73 18.84
N GLY A 110 25.38 9.19 18.27
CA GLY A 110 25.46 9.50 16.84
C GLY A 110 25.13 8.28 15.99
N GLU A 111 25.83 7.16 16.25
CA GLU A 111 25.57 5.87 15.58
C GLU A 111 24.11 5.42 15.74
N GLY A 112 23.56 5.57 16.95
CA GLY A 112 22.18 5.23 17.27
C GLY A 112 21.17 5.97 16.39
N VAL A 113 21.37 7.27 16.17
CA VAL A 113 20.46 8.08 15.33
C VAL A 113 20.49 7.61 13.88
N PHE A 114 21.67 7.34 13.33
CA PHE A 114 21.80 6.80 11.96
C PHE A 114 21.15 5.41 11.83
N ARG A 115 21.42 4.52 12.78
CA ARG A 115 20.83 3.19 12.80
C ARG A 115 19.31 3.24 12.92
N PHE A 116 18.80 4.12 13.78
CA PHE A 116 17.36 4.30 13.95
C PHE A 116 16.69 4.85 12.69
N GLY A 117 17.31 5.83 12.02
CA GLY A 117 16.84 6.32 10.72
C GLY A 117 16.75 5.22 9.67
N GLN A 118 17.81 4.42 9.51
CA GLN A 118 17.81 3.27 8.58
C GLN A 118 16.75 2.23 8.93
N ALA A 119 16.54 1.97 10.22
CA ALA A 119 15.55 1.02 10.70
C ALA A 119 14.12 1.46 10.36
N ILE A 120 13.80 2.74 10.56
CA ILE A 120 12.51 3.33 10.19
C ILE A 120 12.28 3.21 8.68
N THR A 121 13.29 3.49 7.84
CA THR A 121 13.18 3.32 6.39
C THR A 121 12.78 1.88 6.03
N GLN A 122 13.45 0.89 6.60
CA GLN A 122 13.18 -0.51 6.30
C GLN A 122 11.79 -0.97 6.77
N VAL A 123 11.35 -0.51 7.94
CA VAL A 123 9.99 -0.77 8.44
C VAL A 123 8.95 -0.17 7.51
N HIS A 124 9.18 1.06 7.03
CA HIS A 124 8.31 1.72 6.09
C HIS A 124 8.24 0.96 4.75
N ASP A 125 9.38 0.56 4.18
CA ASP A 125 9.46 -0.10 2.86
C ASP A 125 8.80 -1.49 2.83
N ILE A 126 8.87 -2.25 3.93
CA ILE A 126 8.25 -3.59 4.00
C ILE A 126 6.74 -3.50 3.92
N SER A 127 6.15 -2.44 4.48
CA SER A 127 4.71 -2.23 4.38
C SER A 127 4.29 -2.07 2.91
N PHE A 128 5.00 -1.23 2.15
CA PHE A 128 4.76 -1.00 0.73
C PHE A 128 4.99 -2.26 -0.12
N LEU A 129 6.10 -2.98 0.10
CA LEU A 129 6.39 -4.23 -0.61
C LEU A 129 5.32 -5.31 -0.38
N ASN A 130 4.76 -5.38 0.83
CA ASN A 130 3.67 -6.31 1.11
C ASN A 130 2.39 -5.92 0.37
N ARG A 131 2.07 -4.63 0.24
CA ARG A 131 0.90 -4.16 -0.52
C ARG A 131 0.98 -4.55 -1.99
N VAL A 132 2.10 -4.22 -2.64
CA VAL A 132 2.33 -4.53 -4.06
C VAL A 132 2.32 -6.04 -4.30
N GLN A 133 2.93 -6.82 -3.41
CA GLN A 133 2.90 -8.28 -3.53
C GLN A 133 1.48 -8.84 -3.41
N VAL A 134 0.67 -8.35 -2.46
CA VAL A 134 -0.71 -8.78 -2.25
C VAL A 134 -1.61 -8.37 -3.43
N GLU A 135 -1.46 -7.16 -3.96
CA GLU A 135 -2.22 -6.71 -5.15
C GLU A 135 -1.88 -7.54 -6.38
N ASN A 136 -0.60 -7.85 -6.62
CA ASN A 136 -0.19 -8.70 -7.74
C ASN A 136 -0.75 -10.13 -7.61
N THR A 137 -0.62 -10.73 -6.43
CA THR A 137 -1.19 -12.07 -6.19
C THR A 137 -2.70 -12.09 -6.40
N PHE A 138 -3.42 -11.05 -5.98
CA PHE A 138 -4.86 -10.94 -6.22
C PHE A 138 -5.20 -10.93 -7.73
N TYR A 139 -4.48 -10.16 -8.55
CA TYR A 139 -4.73 -10.13 -9.99
C TYR A 139 -4.34 -11.43 -10.70
N ASP A 140 -3.31 -12.11 -10.22
CA ASP A 140 -2.91 -13.43 -10.71
C ASP A 140 -3.99 -14.48 -10.39
N ASP A 141 -4.46 -14.56 -9.14
CA ASP A 141 -5.52 -15.48 -8.71
C ASP A 141 -6.83 -15.22 -9.46
N LEU A 142 -7.21 -13.94 -9.59
CA LEU A 142 -8.38 -13.55 -10.36
C LEU A 142 -8.24 -13.98 -11.82
N TYR A 143 -7.08 -13.79 -12.44
CA TYR A 143 -6.86 -14.20 -13.82
C TYR A 143 -6.91 -15.72 -14.00
N GLU A 144 -6.34 -16.51 -13.08
CA GLU A 144 -6.46 -17.97 -13.11
C GLU A 144 -7.92 -18.41 -13.00
N ASN A 145 -8.70 -17.78 -12.09
CA ASN A 145 -10.12 -18.04 -11.97
C ASN A 145 -10.86 -17.74 -13.27
N LEU A 146 -10.62 -16.58 -13.89
CA LEU A 146 -11.24 -16.23 -15.17
C LEU A 146 -10.87 -17.23 -16.27
N LYS A 147 -9.59 -17.60 -16.39
CA LYS A 147 -9.14 -18.62 -17.36
C LYS A 147 -9.86 -19.95 -17.16
N SER A 148 -10.08 -20.37 -15.92
CA SER A 148 -10.80 -21.61 -15.62
C SER A 148 -12.29 -21.56 -16.04
N ILE A 149 -12.90 -20.37 -16.02
CA ILE A 149 -14.34 -20.17 -16.28
C ILE A 149 -14.62 -19.99 -17.77
N VAL A 150 -13.83 -19.15 -18.46
CA VAL A 150 -14.10 -18.76 -19.85
C VAL A 150 -13.03 -19.18 -20.85
N GLY A 151 -11.87 -19.66 -20.40
CA GLY A 151 -10.72 -19.93 -21.26
C GLY A 151 -9.89 -18.68 -21.55
N GLU A 152 -8.59 -18.86 -21.76
CA GLU A 152 -7.64 -17.77 -21.96
C GLU A 152 -7.89 -16.96 -23.23
N ASP A 153 -8.31 -17.62 -24.32
CA ASP A 153 -8.58 -16.99 -25.62
C ASP A 153 -9.73 -15.96 -25.59
N HIS A 154 -10.53 -15.98 -24.51
CA HIS A 154 -11.66 -15.08 -24.33
C HIS A 154 -11.35 -13.88 -23.43
N ILE A 155 -10.11 -13.71 -22.96
CA ILE A 155 -9.73 -12.68 -21.99
C ILE A 155 -8.67 -11.74 -22.58
N GLU A 156 -8.94 -10.44 -22.57
CA GLU A 156 -7.94 -9.40 -22.81
C GLU A 156 -7.67 -8.61 -21.52
N LYS A 157 -6.40 -8.55 -21.09
CA LYS A 157 -5.99 -7.78 -19.90
C LYS A 157 -5.74 -6.32 -20.25
N ASN A 158 -5.98 -5.42 -19.29
CA ASN A 158 -5.70 -3.98 -19.43
C ASN A 158 -6.26 -3.40 -20.74
N TYR A 159 -7.49 -3.79 -21.07
CA TYR A 159 -8.13 -3.45 -22.32
C TYR A 159 -8.43 -1.96 -22.38
N ILE A 160 -8.10 -1.35 -23.52
CA ILE A 160 -8.37 0.06 -23.81
C ILE A 160 -9.44 0.11 -24.89
N ILE A 161 -10.56 0.77 -24.60
CA ILE A 161 -11.67 0.89 -25.56
C ILE A 161 -11.23 1.77 -26.73
N LYS A 162 -11.27 1.20 -27.93
CA LYS A 162 -10.97 1.93 -29.16
C LYS A 162 -12.04 3.01 -29.42
N ASN A 163 -11.60 4.17 -29.90
CA ASN A 163 -12.46 5.32 -30.25
C ASN A 163 -13.14 6.03 -29.07
N LEU A 164 -12.72 5.76 -27.84
CA LEU A 164 -13.08 6.59 -26.67
C LEU A 164 -12.08 7.74 -26.54
N PRO A 165 -12.52 9.01 -26.37
CA PRO A 165 -11.61 10.12 -26.11
C PRO A 165 -10.77 9.86 -24.85
N GLN A 166 -9.46 10.07 -24.93
CA GLN A 166 -8.52 9.85 -23.82
C GLN A 166 -8.63 8.43 -23.21
N SER A 167 -8.90 7.43 -24.06
CA SER A 167 -9.13 6.03 -23.68
C SER A 167 -8.07 5.43 -22.75
N GLU A 168 -6.83 5.90 -22.83
CA GLU A 168 -5.70 5.50 -21.98
C GLU A 168 -5.93 5.80 -20.48
N ASN A 169 -6.79 6.76 -20.14
CA ASN A 169 -7.14 7.08 -18.75
C ASN A 169 -8.20 6.14 -18.17
N TYR A 170 -8.80 5.28 -19.01
CA TYR A 170 -9.94 4.44 -18.65
C TYR A 170 -9.68 2.94 -18.95
N PRO A 171 -8.58 2.34 -18.45
CA PRO A 171 -8.29 0.94 -18.70
C PRO A 171 -9.27 0.01 -17.98
N ILE A 172 -9.69 -1.04 -18.67
CA ILE A 172 -10.49 -2.14 -18.11
C ILE A 172 -9.54 -3.27 -17.73
N ASP A 173 -9.62 -3.77 -16.49
CA ASP A 173 -8.68 -4.79 -16.01
C ASP A 173 -8.76 -6.07 -16.84
N PHE A 174 -9.99 -6.53 -17.09
CA PHE A 174 -10.25 -7.68 -17.96
C PHE A 174 -11.46 -7.42 -18.86
N TYR A 175 -11.24 -7.50 -20.17
CA TYR A 175 -12.29 -7.59 -21.17
C TYR A 175 -12.56 -9.07 -21.45
N ILE A 176 -13.79 -9.51 -21.26
CA ILE A 176 -14.21 -10.88 -21.54
C ILE A 176 -15.08 -10.88 -22.80
N HIS A 177 -14.61 -11.59 -23.83
CA HIS A 177 -15.30 -11.74 -25.12
C HIS A 177 -16.60 -12.52 -24.95
N THR A 178 -17.67 -11.98 -25.52
CA THR A 178 -19.00 -12.59 -25.52
C THR A 178 -19.45 -12.84 -26.96
N LYS A 179 -20.03 -14.02 -27.25
CA LYS A 179 -20.43 -14.36 -28.64
C LYS A 179 -21.72 -13.67 -29.10
N ASN A 180 -22.71 -13.56 -28.22
CA ASN A 180 -24.06 -13.07 -28.57
C ASN A 180 -24.66 -12.13 -27.50
N SER A 181 -23.82 -11.54 -26.64
CA SER A 181 -24.23 -10.62 -25.59
C SER A 181 -23.29 -9.41 -25.54
N LEU A 182 -23.66 -8.38 -24.78
CA LEU A 182 -22.80 -7.22 -24.54
C LEU A 182 -21.47 -7.67 -23.92
N PRO A 183 -20.34 -7.04 -24.29
CA PRO A 183 -19.03 -7.38 -23.73
C PRO A 183 -19.04 -7.24 -22.21
N LEU A 184 -18.28 -8.09 -21.52
CA LEU A 184 -18.17 -8.05 -20.07
C LEU A 184 -16.86 -7.37 -19.67
N TYR A 185 -16.98 -6.19 -19.06
CA TYR A 185 -15.87 -5.44 -18.47
C TYR A 185 -15.76 -5.77 -16.99
N LEU A 186 -14.67 -6.43 -16.60
CA LEU A 186 -14.43 -6.83 -15.23
C LEU A 186 -13.33 -5.97 -14.61
N PHE A 187 -13.59 -5.49 -13.40
CA PHE A 187 -12.66 -4.70 -12.59
C PHE A 187 -12.33 -5.46 -11.31
N GLY A 188 -11.04 -5.76 -11.12
CA GLY A 188 -10.52 -6.28 -9.86
C GLY A 188 -10.33 -5.14 -8.88
N VAL A 189 -10.79 -5.29 -7.64
CA VAL A 189 -10.75 -4.25 -6.61
C VAL A 189 -10.02 -4.80 -5.37
N PRO A 190 -8.69 -4.63 -5.30
CA PRO A 190 -7.93 -5.01 -4.11
C PRO A 190 -8.12 -4.03 -2.94
N GLY A 191 -8.53 -2.80 -3.21
CA GLY A 191 -8.67 -1.76 -2.18
C GLY A 191 -9.48 -0.54 -2.60
N ARG A 192 -9.55 0.43 -1.70
CA ARG A 192 -10.42 1.63 -1.83
C ARG A 192 -10.08 2.52 -3.02
N ASP A 193 -8.79 2.69 -3.33
CA ASP A 193 -8.36 3.53 -4.45
C ASP A 193 -8.87 2.97 -5.77
N LYS A 194 -8.71 1.65 -5.98
CA LYS A 194 -9.21 0.97 -7.16
C LYS A 194 -10.74 0.95 -7.23
N ALA A 195 -11.44 0.85 -6.08
CA ALA A 195 -12.90 0.96 -6.03
C ALA A 195 -13.41 2.31 -6.59
N ARG A 196 -12.75 3.40 -6.20
CA ARG A 196 -13.05 4.75 -6.69
C ARG A 196 -12.71 4.89 -8.16
N LEU A 197 -11.54 4.41 -8.58
CA LEU A 197 -11.12 4.44 -9.98
C LEU A 197 -12.09 3.66 -10.88
N ALA A 198 -12.48 2.44 -10.49
CA ALA A 198 -13.46 1.65 -11.22
C ALA A 198 -14.82 2.37 -11.33
N THR A 199 -15.27 3.04 -10.26
CA THR A 199 -16.47 3.88 -10.31
C THR A 199 -16.34 5.00 -11.34
N ILE A 200 -15.22 5.73 -11.33
CA ILE A 200 -14.96 6.83 -12.28
C ILE A 200 -14.99 6.32 -13.71
N ILE A 201 -14.32 5.19 -13.98
CA ILE A 201 -14.28 4.57 -15.30
C ILE A 201 -15.70 4.19 -15.73
N LEU A 202 -16.42 3.41 -14.93
CA LEU A 202 -17.79 2.98 -15.26
C LEU A 202 -18.73 4.16 -15.54
N GLN A 203 -18.68 5.20 -14.71
CA GLN A 203 -19.50 6.40 -14.91
C GLN A 203 -19.14 7.15 -16.20
N HIS A 204 -17.85 7.22 -16.55
CA HIS A 204 -17.43 7.80 -17.81
C HIS A 204 -17.94 6.98 -19.00
N LEU A 205 -17.82 5.65 -18.98
CA LEU A 205 -18.33 4.78 -20.04
C LEU A 205 -19.85 4.91 -20.22
N ILE A 206 -20.60 5.04 -19.12
CA ILE A 206 -22.05 5.29 -19.14
C ILE A 206 -22.36 6.66 -19.75
N ALA A 207 -21.60 7.71 -19.39
CA ALA A 207 -21.80 9.06 -19.92
C ALA A 207 -21.54 9.14 -21.44
N GLU A 208 -20.62 8.32 -21.94
CA GLU A 208 -20.32 8.16 -23.37
C GLU A 208 -21.31 7.21 -24.09
N ASN A 209 -22.37 6.76 -23.40
CA ASN A 209 -23.45 5.90 -23.92
C ASN A 209 -22.95 4.57 -24.51
N LEU A 210 -21.90 3.99 -23.93
CA LEU A 210 -21.43 2.68 -24.33
C LEU A 210 -22.33 1.58 -23.77
N GLU A 211 -22.64 0.58 -24.60
CA GLU A 211 -23.36 -0.62 -24.16
C GLU A 211 -22.37 -1.71 -23.73
N PHE A 212 -22.42 -2.09 -22.46
CA PHE A 212 -21.56 -3.13 -21.88
C PHE A 212 -22.22 -3.76 -20.66
N ASN A 213 -21.75 -4.95 -20.30
CA ASN A 213 -21.93 -5.50 -18.97
C ASN A 213 -20.68 -5.22 -18.13
N SER A 214 -20.86 -5.01 -16.84
CA SER A 214 -19.77 -4.79 -15.91
C SER A 214 -19.85 -5.67 -14.66
N MET A 215 -18.69 -6.06 -14.15
CA MET A 215 -18.58 -6.82 -12.92
C MET A 215 -17.43 -6.30 -12.07
N ILE A 216 -17.68 -6.13 -10.78
CA ILE A 216 -16.66 -5.85 -9.78
C ILE A 216 -16.30 -7.14 -9.06
N VAL A 217 -15.01 -7.44 -8.93
CA VAL A 217 -14.54 -8.53 -8.07
C VAL A 217 -13.65 -7.94 -6.99
N PHE A 218 -14.11 -7.97 -5.75
CA PHE A 218 -13.34 -7.48 -4.62
C PHE A 218 -12.31 -8.53 -4.19
N GLN A 219 -11.15 -8.10 -3.71
CA GLN A 219 -10.31 -8.96 -2.89
C GLN A 219 -10.98 -9.23 -1.54
N ASN A 220 -11.48 -8.17 -0.90
CA ASN A 220 -12.30 -8.26 0.30
C ASN A 220 -13.23 -7.05 0.39
N MET A 221 -14.53 -7.25 0.12
CA MET A 221 -15.51 -6.16 0.14
C MET A 221 -15.65 -5.49 1.52
N SER A 222 -15.40 -6.21 2.62
CA SER A 222 -15.53 -5.67 3.99
C SER A 222 -14.52 -4.57 4.31
N GLU A 223 -13.42 -4.46 3.56
CA GLU A 223 -12.38 -3.43 3.74
C GLU A 223 -12.74 -2.12 3.01
N ILE A 224 -13.76 -2.16 2.15
CA ILE A 224 -14.24 -1.02 1.36
C ILE A 224 -15.28 -0.23 2.15
N GLY A 225 -15.18 1.09 2.13
CA GLY A 225 -16.14 1.97 2.79
C GLY A 225 -17.53 1.89 2.18
N SER A 226 -18.59 1.93 3.00
CA SER A 226 -19.98 1.80 2.57
C SER A 226 -20.40 2.78 1.46
N LYS A 227 -19.86 4.01 1.48
CA LYS A 227 -20.10 5.00 0.42
C LYS A 227 -19.53 4.57 -0.94
N ASP A 228 -18.33 3.97 -0.93
CA ASP A 228 -17.67 3.53 -2.17
C ASP A 228 -18.34 2.25 -2.71
N ILE A 229 -18.79 1.34 -1.82
CA ILE A 229 -19.65 0.20 -2.22
C ILE A 229 -20.95 0.71 -2.85
N GLY A 230 -21.63 1.67 -2.23
CA GLY A 230 -22.88 2.22 -2.75
C GLY A 230 -22.73 2.89 -4.12
N ARG A 231 -21.57 3.52 -4.40
CA ARG A 231 -21.25 4.08 -5.72
C ARG A 231 -21.07 2.98 -6.76
N LEU A 232 -20.32 1.93 -6.43
CA LEU A 232 -20.12 0.78 -7.32
C LEU A 232 -21.43 0.04 -7.60
N MET A 233 -22.30 -0.13 -6.60
CA MET A 233 -23.64 -0.69 -6.78
C MET A 233 -24.49 0.07 -7.81
N ASN A 234 -24.33 1.38 -7.88
CA ASN A 234 -25.06 2.22 -8.83
C ASN A 234 -24.43 2.24 -10.23
N ALA A 235 -23.12 1.99 -10.33
CA ALA A 235 -22.37 2.10 -11.58
C ALA A 235 -22.14 0.76 -12.29
N ALA A 236 -22.08 -0.36 -11.56
CA ALA A 236 -21.79 -1.69 -12.08
C ALA A 236 -23.04 -2.56 -12.20
N ASN A 237 -23.01 -3.58 -13.07
CA ASN A 237 -24.13 -4.53 -13.21
C ASN A 237 -24.08 -5.70 -12.21
N ASP A 238 -22.89 -6.06 -11.70
CA ASP A 238 -22.73 -7.06 -10.64
C ASP A 238 -21.49 -6.83 -9.80
N MET A 239 -21.45 -7.50 -8.65
CA MET A 239 -20.30 -7.50 -7.75
C MET A 239 -20.11 -8.85 -7.07
N VAL A 240 -18.87 -9.29 -6.90
CA VAL A 240 -18.47 -10.47 -6.13
C VAL A 240 -17.65 -10.02 -4.92
N ALA A 241 -18.08 -10.40 -3.72
CA ALA A 241 -17.55 -9.85 -2.46
C ALA A 241 -16.12 -10.28 -2.11
N SER A 242 -15.64 -11.39 -2.67
CA SER A 242 -14.25 -11.87 -2.57
C SER A 242 -13.91 -12.73 -3.79
N VAL A 243 -12.67 -12.66 -4.28
CA VAL A 243 -12.13 -13.56 -5.31
C VAL A 243 -12.19 -15.04 -4.92
N ASP A 244 -12.17 -15.34 -3.62
CA ASP A 244 -12.29 -16.72 -3.08
C ASP A 244 -13.69 -17.31 -3.27
N SER A 245 -14.68 -16.48 -3.60
CA SER A 245 -16.05 -16.94 -3.88
C SER A 245 -16.19 -17.48 -5.31
N GLU A 246 -15.35 -18.45 -5.68
CA GLU A 246 -15.22 -18.98 -7.04
C GLU A 246 -16.56 -19.42 -7.65
N GLN A 247 -17.43 -20.07 -6.85
CA GLN A 247 -18.74 -20.51 -7.31
C GLN A 247 -19.66 -19.33 -7.66
N ASP A 248 -19.62 -18.24 -6.88
CA ASP A 248 -20.42 -17.05 -7.15
C ASP A 248 -19.89 -16.31 -8.39
N LEU A 249 -18.56 -16.17 -8.48
CA LEU A 249 -17.87 -15.60 -9.63
C LEU A 249 -18.21 -16.35 -10.92
N SER A 250 -18.02 -17.67 -10.93
CA SER A 250 -18.31 -18.54 -12.07
C SER A 250 -19.77 -18.43 -12.51
N ARG A 251 -20.71 -18.57 -11.56
CA ARG A 251 -22.14 -18.46 -11.84
C ARG A 251 -22.50 -17.12 -12.49
N LYS A 252 -21.99 -16.00 -11.97
CA LYS A 252 -22.31 -14.66 -12.46
C LYS A 252 -21.67 -14.34 -13.81
N ILE A 253 -20.49 -14.87 -14.08
CA ILE A 253 -19.83 -14.73 -15.39
C ILE A 253 -20.59 -15.54 -16.43
N LEU A 254 -20.84 -16.83 -16.18
CA LEU A 254 -21.54 -17.71 -17.13
C LEU A 254 -22.95 -17.20 -17.48
N GLN A 255 -23.64 -16.56 -16.54
CA GLN A 255 -24.94 -15.90 -16.80
C GLN A 255 -24.87 -14.76 -17.83
N ARG A 256 -23.72 -14.08 -17.97
CA ARG A 256 -23.55 -12.92 -18.86
C ARG A 256 -22.91 -13.29 -20.20
N VAL A 257 -21.96 -14.22 -20.16
CA VAL A 257 -21.21 -14.63 -21.34
C VAL A 257 -22.01 -15.60 -22.21
N GLY A 258 -23.00 -16.30 -21.63
CA GLY A 258 -23.76 -17.35 -22.32
C GLY A 258 -22.92 -18.61 -22.53
N SER A 259 -23.41 -19.57 -23.33
CA SER A 259 -22.59 -20.71 -23.75
C SER A 259 -21.49 -20.23 -24.69
N LEU A 260 -20.26 -20.13 -24.17
CA LEU A 260 -19.05 -19.88 -24.95
C LEU A 260 -18.79 -21.02 -25.93
#